data_AF-A0A0K8UA96-F1
#
_entry.id   AF-A0A0K8UA96-F1
#
_cell.length_a   1.000
_cell.length_b   1.000
_cell.length_c   1.000
_cell.angle_alpha   90.00
_cell.angle_beta   90.00
_cell.angle_gamma   90.00
#
_symmetry.space_group_name_H-M   'P 1'
#
loop_
_entity.id
_entity.type
_entity.pdbx_description
1 polymer ?
#
loop_
_entity_poly.entity_id
_entity_poly.type
_entity_poly.pdbx_seq_one_letter_code
_entity_poly.pdbx_strand_id
1 'polypeptide(L)'
;MNDTQFCTELERPAHCRGNRLCPCVHRLLVRHGSVVELILVDETELVGRLHHPFHLHGHRFIVTALGRDSTGMPLTISTAKRLKVNNNLLAHNSNNTRPPFKDTVSIPSRGYAVVRFRAENPGFWLMHCHYEWHLSIGMGLILQVGNTSEMVTTPKGFPSCGNYLPELNELQAFRAKTLYFM
;
A
#
# COMPACT_ATOMS: atom_id res chain seq x y z
N MET A 1 -6.60 -17.46 8.67
CA MET A 1 -6.34 -17.22 7.24
C MET A 1 -5.40 -18.30 6.75
N ASN A 2 -5.59 -18.82 5.54
CA ASN A 2 -4.69 -19.82 4.96
C ASN A 2 -3.56 -19.09 4.23
N ASP A 3 -2.31 -19.35 4.60
CA ASP A 3 -1.13 -18.68 4.01
C ASP A 3 -0.96 -18.94 2.50
N THR A 4 -1.68 -19.92 1.95
CA THR A 4 -1.66 -20.25 0.52
C THR A 4 -2.22 -19.16 -0.41
N GLN A 5 -2.87 -18.12 0.14
CA GLN A 5 -3.43 -17.00 -0.63
C GLN A 5 -2.45 -15.83 -0.80
N PHE A 6 -1.40 -15.79 0.01
CA PHE A 6 -0.41 -14.72 -0.03
C PHE A 6 0.75 -15.07 -0.96
N CYS A 7 1.33 -14.04 -1.57
CA CYS A 7 2.59 -14.12 -2.29
C CYS A 7 3.55 -13.04 -1.81
N THR A 8 4.85 -13.32 -1.93
CA THR A 8 5.93 -12.37 -1.63
C THR A 8 6.76 -12.13 -2.89
N GLU A 9 7.81 -11.33 -2.80
CA GLU A 9 8.79 -11.17 -3.88
C GLU A 9 9.48 -12.51 -4.21
N LEU A 10 9.67 -13.38 -3.22
CA LEU A 10 10.44 -14.62 -3.34
C LEU A 10 9.58 -15.87 -3.53
N GLU A 11 8.33 -15.83 -3.05
CA GLU A 11 7.48 -17.01 -2.95
C GLU A 11 6.12 -16.75 -3.61
N ARG A 12 5.79 -17.61 -4.57
CA ARG A 12 4.46 -17.66 -5.19
C ARG A 12 3.70 -18.90 -4.71
N PRO A 13 2.38 -18.81 -4.55
CA PRO A 13 1.54 -19.96 -4.26
C PRO A 13 1.74 -21.11 -5.23
N ALA A 14 1.59 -22.35 -4.76
CA ALA A 14 1.75 -23.55 -5.58
C ALA A 14 0.83 -23.55 -6.83
N HIS A 15 -0.39 -23.01 -6.71
CA HIS A 15 -1.36 -22.91 -7.81
C HIS A 15 -0.93 -21.93 -8.91
N CYS A 16 0.13 -21.14 -8.69
CA CYS A 16 0.68 -20.20 -9.66
C CYS A 16 1.89 -20.74 -10.43
N ARG A 17 2.36 -21.96 -10.14
CA ARG A 17 3.47 -22.57 -10.88
C ARG A 17 3.04 -22.86 -12.32
N GLY A 18 3.78 -22.31 -13.30
CA GLY A 18 3.53 -22.54 -14.73
C GLY A 18 2.55 -21.55 -15.40
N ASN A 19 1.88 -20.70 -14.63
CA ASN A 19 0.98 -19.68 -15.19
C ASN A 19 1.69 -18.34 -15.38
N ARG A 20 1.45 -17.70 -16.53
CA ARG A 20 1.97 -16.35 -16.83
C ARG A 20 1.30 -15.27 -15.96
N LEU A 21 0.04 -15.47 -15.59
CA LEU A 21 -0.75 -14.61 -14.71
C LEU A 21 -1.16 -15.40 -13.46
N CYS A 22 -0.89 -14.83 -12.30
CA CYS A 22 -1.16 -15.44 -10.99
C CYS A 22 -1.83 -14.37 -10.10
N PRO A 23 -3.14 -14.45 -9.84
CA PRO A 23 -3.77 -13.59 -8.86
C PRO A 23 -3.38 -14.08 -7.45
N CYS A 24 -2.66 -13.25 -6.71
CA CYS A 24 -2.30 -13.50 -5.33
C CYS A 24 -2.29 -12.20 -4.53
N VAL A 25 -2.56 -12.29 -3.23
CA VAL A 25 -2.48 -11.11 -2.36
C VAL A 25 -1.01 -10.89 -2.01
N HIS A 26 -0.41 -9.82 -2.52
CA HIS A 26 0.98 -9.50 -2.19
C HIS A 26 1.08 -9.08 -0.73
N ARG A 27 1.94 -9.77 0.04
CA ARG A 27 2.12 -9.56 1.49
C ARG A 27 3.56 -9.18 1.80
N LEU A 28 3.72 -8.10 2.56
CA LEU A 28 4.99 -7.69 3.14
C LEU A 28 4.96 -7.90 4.66
N LEU A 29 5.89 -8.71 5.17
CA LEU A 29 6.04 -8.95 6.61
C LEU A 29 6.89 -7.83 7.21
N VAL A 30 6.37 -7.19 8.25
CA VAL A 30 7.01 -6.09 8.97
C VAL A 30 7.10 -6.46 10.45
N ARG A 31 8.30 -6.32 11.02
CA ARG A 31 8.50 -6.55 12.46
C ARG A 31 7.77 -5.47 13.27
N HIS A 32 6.97 -5.89 14.25
CA HIS A 32 6.33 -4.99 15.20
C HIS A 32 7.37 -4.14 15.96
N GLY A 33 7.11 -2.84 16.10
CA GLY A 33 7.97 -1.85 16.74
C GLY A 33 9.09 -1.29 15.85
N SER A 34 9.29 -1.87 14.64
CA SER A 34 10.32 -1.40 13.71
C SER A 34 9.98 -0.04 13.08
N VAL A 35 11.01 0.71 12.71
CA VAL A 35 10.88 1.86 11.82
C VAL A 35 11.01 1.37 10.39
N VAL A 36 9.96 1.60 9.60
CA VAL A 36 9.88 1.20 8.19
C VAL A 36 10.10 2.41 7.32
N GLU A 37 10.92 2.26 6.28
CA GLU A 37 11.02 3.20 5.19
C GLU A 37 10.54 2.53 3.90
N LEU A 38 9.56 3.14 3.23
CA LEU A 38 9.07 2.70 1.94
C LEU A 38 9.48 3.70 0.86
N ILE A 39 10.02 3.18 -0.24
CA ILE A 39 10.34 3.95 -1.44
C ILE A 39 9.35 3.53 -2.50
N LEU A 40 8.38 4.39 -2.78
CA LEU A 40 7.35 4.18 -3.79
C LEU A 40 7.83 4.81 -5.08
N VAL A 41 7.85 4.04 -6.15
CA VAL A 41 8.39 4.44 -7.45
C VAL A 41 7.34 4.20 -8.52
N ASP A 42 7.10 5.20 -9.34
CA ASP A 42 6.30 5.05 -10.55
C ASP A 42 7.23 4.74 -11.74
N GLU A 43 7.27 3.47 -12.13
CA GLU A 43 8.07 2.97 -13.27
C GLU A 43 7.35 3.08 -14.61
N THR A 44 6.14 3.66 -14.67
CA THR A 44 5.37 3.68 -15.92
C THR A 44 6.07 4.43 -17.04
N GLU A 45 6.14 3.80 -18.21
CA GLU A 45 6.62 4.45 -19.43
C GLU A 45 5.56 5.41 -20.01
N LEU A 46 4.30 5.33 -19.57
CA LEU A 46 3.24 6.20 -20.05
C LEU A 46 3.42 7.64 -19.53
N VAL A 47 3.59 8.59 -20.44
CA VAL A 47 3.59 10.02 -20.11
C VAL A 47 2.15 10.47 -19.94
N GLY A 48 1.80 10.90 -18.73
CA GLY A 48 0.50 11.53 -18.46
C GLY A 48 0.53 12.33 -17.17
N ARG A 49 -0.49 13.17 -16.95
CA ARG A 49 -0.72 13.88 -15.66
C ARG A 49 -1.23 12.94 -14.56
N LEU A 50 -1.16 11.63 -14.78
CA LEU A 50 -1.62 10.63 -13.82
C LEU A 50 -0.59 10.49 -12.71
N HIS A 51 -1.02 10.77 -11.49
CA HIS A 51 -0.26 10.52 -10.26
C HIS A 51 -0.92 9.36 -9.53
N HIS A 52 -0.17 8.69 -8.66
CA HIS A 52 -0.69 7.57 -7.89
C HIS A 52 -0.81 7.96 -6.42
N PRO A 53 -2.00 8.33 -5.91
CA PRO A 53 -2.20 8.58 -4.49
C PRO A 53 -2.15 7.25 -3.74
N PHE A 54 -1.08 6.98 -3.00
CA PHE A 54 -0.98 5.76 -2.17
C PHE A 54 -1.40 6.06 -0.74
N HIS A 55 -2.37 5.27 -0.26
CA HIS A 55 -2.91 5.33 1.08
C HIS A 55 -2.49 4.08 1.88
N LEU A 56 -2.18 4.26 3.16
CA LEU A 56 -1.83 3.19 4.08
C LEU A 56 -2.83 3.14 5.24
N HIS A 57 -3.48 1.98 5.42
CA HIS A 57 -4.37 1.74 6.55
C HIS A 57 -3.58 1.52 7.85
N GLY A 58 -4.21 1.83 8.98
CA GLY A 58 -3.69 1.54 10.33
C GLY A 58 -2.45 2.33 10.76
N HIS A 59 -1.87 3.14 9.87
CA HIS A 59 -0.68 3.92 10.13
C HIS A 59 -0.76 5.29 9.45
N ARG A 60 -0.01 6.24 10.02
CA ARG A 60 0.35 7.48 9.35
C ARG A 60 1.87 7.50 9.19
N PHE A 61 2.35 8.18 8.18
CA PHE A 61 3.75 8.26 7.82
C PHE A 61 4.20 9.70 7.64
N ILE A 62 5.49 9.94 7.82
CA ILE A 62 6.15 11.18 7.39
C ILE A 62 6.63 11.00 5.95
N VAL A 63 6.45 12.02 5.11
CA VAL A 63 7.02 12.05 3.75
C VAL A 63 8.39 12.71 3.82
N THR A 64 9.45 11.93 3.65
CA THR A 64 10.83 12.41 3.82
C THR A 64 11.45 12.88 2.50
N ALA A 65 10.98 12.36 1.37
CA ALA A 65 11.37 12.83 0.05
C ALA A 65 10.24 12.63 -0.97
N LEU A 66 10.21 13.50 -1.97
CA LEU A 66 9.31 13.43 -3.11
C LEU A 66 10.05 14.03 -4.30
N GLY A 67 10.05 13.37 -5.45
CA GLY A 67 10.82 13.87 -6.58
C GLY A 67 10.51 13.18 -7.90
N ARG A 68 11.10 13.73 -8.95
CA ARG A 68 11.12 13.18 -10.32
C ARG A 68 12.54 13.32 -10.85
N ASP A 69 12.93 12.50 -11.81
CA ASP A 69 14.16 12.77 -12.54
C ASP A 69 14.02 14.08 -13.33
N SER A 70 15.09 14.89 -13.32
CA SER A 70 15.20 16.16 -14.03
C SER A 70 15.03 16.02 -15.55
N THR A 71 15.36 14.85 -16.10
CA THR A 71 15.18 14.54 -17.53
C THR A 71 13.77 14.03 -17.86
N GLY A 72 12.93 13.79 -16.85
CA GLY A 72 11.57 13.24 -17.01
C GLY A 72 11.53 11.75 -17.35
N MET A 73 12.66 11.05 -17.29
CA MET A 73 12.73 9.59 -17.44
C MET A 73 12.17 8.88 -16.21
N PRO A 74 11.47 7.74 -16.38
CA PRO A 74 11.02 6.93 -15.25
C PRO A 74 12.22 6.50 -14.39
N LEU A 75 12.10 6.72 -13.09
CA LEU A 75 13.05 6.14 -12.14
C LEU A 75 12.76 4.63 -12.07
N THR A 76 13.72 3.78 -12.40
CA THR A 76 13.55 2.33 -12.18
C THR A 76 13.79 1.97 -10.72
N ILE A 77 13.23 0.85 -10.23
CA ILE A 77 13.50 0.31 -8.89
C ILE A 77 14.99 0.09 -8.67
N SER A 78 15.71 -0.40 -9.70
CA SER A 78 17.17 -0.60 -9.63
C SER A 78 17.92 0.71 -9.45
N THR A 79 17.46 1.78 -10.11
CA THR A 79 18.01 3.13 -9.95
C THR A 79 17.63 3.73 -8.60
N ALA A 80 16.40 3.52 -8.13
CA ALA A 80 15.97 3.96 -6.81
C ALA A 80 16.80 3.30 -5.69
N LYS A 81 17.01 1.98 -5.76
CA LYS A 81 17.87 1.23 -4.84
C LYS A 81 19.31 1.77 -4.86
N ARG A 82 19.89 2.01 -6.04
CA ARG A 82 21.24 2.60 -6.19
C ARG A 82 21.34 4.01 -5.59
N LEU A 83 20.40 4.88 -5.90
CA LEU A 83 20.40 6.26 -5.40
C LEU A 83 20.15 6.30 -3.88
N LYS A 84 19.42 5.34 -3.31
CA LYS A 84 19.30 5.16 -1.86
C LYS A 84 20.63 4.75 -1.22
N VAL A 85 21.33 3.76 -1.80
CA VAL A 85 22.64 3.30 -1.33
C VAL A 85 23.68 4.43 -1.39
N ASN A 86 23.67 5.23 -2.45
CA ASN A 86 24.56 6.38 -2.61
C ASN A 86 24.11 7.60 -1.79
N ASN A 87 23.11 7.45 -0.91
CA ASN A 87 22.50 8.51 -0.10
C ASN A 87 21.88 9.67 -0.90
N ASN A 88 21.81 9.57 -2.23
CA ASN A 88 21.35 10.63 -3.14
C ASN A 88 19.83 10.78 -3.20
N LEU A 89 19.03 9.74 -2.90
CA LEU A 89 17.57 9.90 -2.69
C LEU A 89 17.24 10.55 -1.34
N LEU A 90 18.10 10.39 -0.34
CA LEU A 90 17.92 10.99 0.99
C LEU A 90 18.57 12.37 1.10
N ALA A 91 19.52 12.66 0.21
CA ALA A 91 20.21 13.95 0.12
C ALA A 91 19.23 15.11 -0.13
N HIS A 92 18.03 14.84 -0.67
CA HIS A 92 17.10 15.91 -0.99
C HIS A 92 16.34 16.51 0.21
N ASN A 93 16.58 16.08 1.46
CA ASN A 93 16.11 16.86 2.62
C ASN A 93 16.66 16.44 4.00
N SER A 94 17.96 16.22 4.14
CA SER A 94 18.58 16.15 5.48
C SER A 94 18.31 17.40 6.34
N ASN A 95 17.91 18.52 5.71
CA ASN A 95 17.53 19.78 6.38
C ASN A 95 16.02 19.95 6.61
N ASN A 96 15.16 19.03 6.14
CA ASN A 96 13.73 19.11 6.43
C ASN A 96 13.44 18.55 7.82
N THR A 97 13.54 19.43 8.82
CA THR A 97 13.29 19.10 10.22
C THR A 97 11.81 18.83 10.53
N ARG A 98 10.89 19.07 9.57
CA ARG A 98 9.44 18.95 9.75
C ARG A 98 8.76 18.32 8.54
N PRO A 99 9.02 17.04 8.24
CA PRO A 99 8.35 16.35 7.14
C PRO A 99 6.83 16.29 7.40
N PRO A 100 5.99 16.41 6.36
CA PRO A 100 4.55 16.36 6.54
C PRO A 100 4.10 14.96 6.98
N PHE A 101 3.22 14.91 7.97
CA PHE A 101 2.63 13.69 8.52
C PHE A 101 1.27 13.42 7.87
N LYS A 102 1.15 12.32 7.14
CA LYS A 102 0.00 12.00 6.28
C LYS A 102 -0.27 10.49 6.29
N ASP A 103 -1.45 10.09 5.88
CA ASP A 103 -1.82 8.69 5.59
C ASP A 103 -1.82 8.39 4.08
N THR A 104 -1.76 9.44 3.26
CA THR A 104 -1.83 9.37 1.81
C THR A 104 -0.80 10.30 1.17
N VAL A 105 -0.08 9.81 0.15
CA VAL A 105 0.89 10.60 -0.63
C VAL A 105 0.68 10.38 -2.12
N SER A 106 0.65 11.48 -2.89
CA SER A 106 0.59 11.41 -4.36
C SER A 106 1.98 11.20 -4.92
N ILE A 107 2.24 10.02 -5.47
CA ILE A 107 3.47 9.73 -6.20
C ILE A 107 3.37 10.44 -7.56
N PRO A 108 4.28 11.37 -7.87
CA PRO A 108 4.28 12.03 -9.16
C PRO A 108 4.55 11.01 -10.27
N SER A 109 3.93 11.21 -11.45
CA SER A 109 4.22 10.43 -12.66
C SER A 109 5.73 10.24 -12.84
N ARG A 110 6.22 9.05 -13.18
CA ARG A 110 7.66 8.79 -13.42
C ARG A 110 8.59 9.28 -12.29
N GLY A 111 8.08 9.35 -11.08
CA GLY A 111 8.79 9.87 -9.93
C GLY A 111 8.76 8.93 -8.75
N TYR A 112 9.05 9.46 -7.58
CA TYR A 112 9.12 8.67 -6.36
C TYR A 112 8.63 9.46 -5.14
N ALA A 113 8.22 8.70 -4.13
CA ALA A 113 7.99 9.19 -2.77
C ALA A 113 8.73 8.29 -1.78
N VAL A 114 9.38 8.88 -0.78
CA VAL A 114 9.96 8.17 0.36
C VAL A 114 9.14 8.50 1.60
N VAL A 115 8.62 7.47 2.25
CA VAL A 115 7.82 7.61 3.46
C VAL A 115 8.40 6.78 4.60
N ARG A 116 8.26 7.26 5.83
CA ARG A 116 8.67 6.53 7.03
C ARG A 116 7.54 6.47 8.04
N PHE A 117 7.40 5.32 8.69
CA PHE A 117 6.48 5.15 9.82
C PHE A 117 7.04 4.15 10.81
N ARG A 118 6.47 4.13 12.00
CA ARG A 118 6.77 3.11 13.01
C ARG A 118 5.64 2.08 13.01
N ALA A 119 5.98 0.81 12.88
CA ALA A 119 5.04 -0.29 12.77
C ALA A 119 4.58 -0.74 14.16
N GLU A 120 3.84 0.11 14.88
CA GLU A 120 3.38 -0.12 16.28
C GLU A 120 1.93 -0.65 16.35
N ASN A 121 1.30 -0.90 15.21
CA ASN A 121 -0.07 -1.40 15.15
C ASN A 121 -0.09 -2.79 14.52
N PRO A 122 0.03 -3.88 15.32
CA PRO A 122 -0.01 -5.25 14.79
C PRO A 122 -1.32 -5.54 14.06
N GLY A 123 -1.22 -6.06 12.84
CA GLY A 123 -2.40 -6.28 12.01
C GLY A 123 -2.05 -6.53 10.54
N PHE A 124 -3.10 -6.72 9.73
CA PHE A 124 -3.01 -6.76 8.28
C PHE A 124 -3.55 -5.44 7.72
N TRP A 125 -2.68 -4.63 7.13
CA TRP A 125 -3.00 -3.28 6.69
C TRP A 125 -2.90 -3.15 5.18
N LEU A 126 -4.01 -2.76 4.55
CA LEU A 126 -4.03 -2.50 3.12
C LEU A 126 -3.22 -1.23 2.81
N MET A 127 -2.31 -1.34 1.85
CA MET A 127 -1.67 -0.21 1.21
C MET A 127 -2.00 -0.24 -0.27
N HIS A 128 -2.59 0.83 -0.78
CA HIS A 128 -3.13 0.80 -2.14
C HIS A 128 -3.16 2.17 -2.80
N CYS A 129 -3.23 2.17 -4.13
CA CYS A 129 -3.61 3.36 -4.85
C CYS A 129 -5.08 3.71 -4.54
N HIS A 130 -5.33 4.98 -4.24
CA HIS A 130 -6.64 5.51 -3.88
C HIS A 130 -7.47 5.91 -5.13
N TYR A 131 -7.03 5.48 -6.31
CA TYR A 131 -7.89 5.37 -7.48
C TYR A 131 -8.49 3.97 -7.52
N GLU A 132 -9.82 3.90 -7.39
CA GLU A 132 -10.55 2.63 -7.27
C GLU A 132 -10.28 1.69 -8.44
N TRP A 133 -10.19 2.22 -9.66
CA TRP A 133 -9.79 1.45 -10.84
C TRP A 133 -8.38 0.84 -10.73
N HIS A 134 -7.41 1.57 -10.18
CA HIS A 134 -6.06 1.02 -9.98
C HIS A 134 -6.05 -0.05 -8.90
N LEU A 135 -6.82 0.13 -7.82
CA LEU A 135 -7.00 -0.91 -6.81
C LEU A 135 -7.65 -2.16 -7.41
N SER A 136 -8.70 -2.03 -8.22
CA SER A 136 -9.43 -3.17 -8.79
C SER A 136 -8.59 -4.01 -9.76
N ILE A 137 -7.61 -3.40 -10.44
CA ILE A 137 -6.64 -4.10 -11.29
C ILE A 137 -5.39 -4.58 -10.54
N GLY A 138 -5.34 -4.43 -9.20
CA GLY A 138 -4.32 -5.03 -8.34
C GLY A 138 -3.21 -4.10 -7.85
N MET A 139 -3.35 -2.77 -7.96
CA MET A 139 -2.36 -1.80 -7.43
C MET A 139 -2.52 -1.62 -5.91
N GLY A 140 -2.24 -2.69 -5.16
CA GLY A 140 -2.25 -2.71 -3.71
C GLY A 140 -1.55 -3.94 -3.13
N LEU A 141 -1.24 -3.88 -1.84
CA LEU A 141 -0.60 -4.94 -1.08
C LEU A 141 -1.07 -4.92 0.38
N ILE A 142 -0.79 -5.99 1.11
CA ILE A 142 -1.02 -6.08 2.55
C ILE A 142 0.31 -5.98 3.30
N LEU A 143 0.43 -5.02 4.23
CA LEU A 143 1.48 -5.01 5.24
C LEU A 143 0.99 -5.79 6.45
N GLN A 144 1.65 -6.91 6.73
CA GLN A 144 1.44 -7.62 7.99
C GLN A 144 2.45 -7.11 9.02
N VAL A 145 1.97 -6.41 10.03
CA VAL A 145 2.79 -5.95 11.16
C VAL A 145 2.68 -6.96 12.29
N GLY A 146 3.81 -7.54 12.69
CA GLY A 146 3.88 -8.52 13.76
C GLY A 146 3.29 -9.90 13.41
N ASN A 147 3.34 -10.79 14.38
CA ASN A 147 2.70 -12.10 14.33
C ASN A 147 1.20 -11.98 14.68
N THR A 148 0.41 -12.94 14.24
CA THR A 148 -1.03 -12.99 14.55
C THR A 148 -1.32 -13.09 16.06
N SER A 149 -0.39 -13.62 16.85
CA SER A 149 -0.45 -13.64 18.31
C SER A 149 -0.34 -12.25 18.96
N GLU A 150 0.19 -11.26 18.24
CA GLU A 150 0.32 -9.88 18.71
C GLU A 150 -0.90 -9.02 18.33
N MET A 151 -1.82 -9.55 17.51
CA MET A 151 -2.99 -8.85 17.01
C MET A 151 -4.18 -9.00 17.97
N VAL A 152 -5.09 -8.01 17.94
CA VAL A 152 -6.35 -8.10 18.68
C VAL A 152 -7.18 -9.27 18.15
N THR A 153 -7.77 -10.05 19.06
CA THR A 153 -8.62 -11.17 18.68
C THR A 153 -9.90 -10.68 18.00
N THR A 154 -10.36 -11.44 17.02
CA THR A 154 -11.59 -11.15 16.30
C THR A 154 -12.77 -11.03 17.28
N PRO A 155 -13.56 -9.94 17.24
CA PRO A 155 -14.74 -9.79 18.10
C PRO A 155 -15.76 -10.92 17.89
N LYS A 156 -16.55 -11.22 18.93
CA LYS A 156 -17.67 -12.17 18.81
C LYS A 156 -18.67 -11.66 17.76
N GLY A 157 -19.15 -12.54 16.89
CA GLY A 157 -20.11 -12.20 15.83
C GLY A 157 -19.50 -11.47 14.62
N PHE A 158 -18.17 -11.36 14.52
CA PHE A 158 -17.54 -10.83 13.32
C PHE A 158 -17.85 -11.71 12.11
N PRO A 159 -18.17 -11.14 10.93
CA PRO A 159 -18.50 -11.92 9.74
C PRO A 159 -17.41 -12.92 9.36
N SER A 160 -17.80 -14.16 9.09
CA SER A 160 -16.91 -15.17 8.53
C SER A 160 -16.89 -15.10 7.00
N CYS A 161 -15.79 -15.56 6.39
CA CYS A 161 -15.69 -15.64 4.94
C CYS A 161 -16.74 -16.62 4.37
N GLY A 162 -17.39 -16.22 3.29
CA GLY A 162 -18.51 -16.91 2.65
C GLY A 162 -19.46 -15.90 2.00
N ASN A 163 -20.63 -16.33 1.54
CA ASN A 163 -21.65 -15.37 1.12
C ASN A 163 -22.15 -14.62 2.36
N TYR A 164 -21.72 -13.37 2.53
CA TYR A 164 -22.47 -12.42 3.35
C TYR A 164 -23.81 -12.19 2.66
N LEU A 165 -24.80 -13.02 2.99
CA LEU A 165 -26.20 -12.83 2.65
C LEU A 165 -26.84 -12.18 3.87
N PRO A 166 -26.85 -10.84 3.99
CA PRO A 166 -27.64 -10.22 5.04
C PRO A 166 -29.09 -10.68 4.88
N GLU A 167 -29.80 -10.85 6.00
CA GLU A 167 -31.23 -11.11 5.88
C GLU A 167 -31.90 -9.95 5.14
N LEU A 168 -32.78 -10.24 4.18
CA LEU A 168 -33.43 -9.22 3.35
C LEU A 168 -34.15 -8.14 4.18
N ASN A 169 -34.55 -8.47 5.41
CA ASN A 169 -35.17 -7.56 6.36
C ASN A 169 -34.20 -6.48 6.89
N GLU A 170 -32.89 -6.73 6.92
CA GLU A 170 -31.86 -5.76 7.29
C GLU A 170 -31.59 -4.74 6.18
N LEU A 171 -31.80 -5.13 4.91
CA LEU A 171 -31.63 -4.25 3.75
C LEU A 171 -32.75 -3.20 3.61
N GLN A 172 -33.93 -3.46 4.18
CA GLN A 172 -35.07 -2.53 4.16
C GLN A 172 -34.87 -1.31 5.07
N ALA A 173 -33.90 -1.34 5.99
CA ALA A 173 -33.59 -0.23 6.89
C ALA A 173 -32.76 0.89 6.24
N PHE A 174 -32.12 0.63 5.10
CA PHE A 174 -31.31 1.62 4.37
C PHE A 174 -32.18 2.43 3.41
N ARG A 175 -32.94 3.40 3.94
CA ARG A 175 -33.52 4.46 3.10
C ARG A 175 -32.38 5.31 2.53
N ALA A 176 -32.07 5.12 1.25
CA ALA A 176 -31.15 5.99 0.53
C ALA A 176 -31.66 7.44 0.58
N LYS A 177 -30.88 8.33 1.21
CA LYS A 177 -31.05 9.77 1.01
C LYS A 177 -30.26 10.16 -0.22
N THR A 178 -30.94 10.61 -1.26
CA THR A 178 -30.29 11.22 -2.41
C THR A 178 -29.65 12.53 -1.96
N LEU A 179 -28.32 12.56 -1.94
CA LEU A 179 -27.54 13.79 -1.76
C LEU A 179 -26.87 14.10 -3.10
N TYR A 180 -27.20 15.27 -3.64
CA TYR A 180 -26.49 15.82 -4.79
C TYR A 180 -25.25 16.56 -4.27
N PHE A 181 -24.07 16.18 -4.76
CA PHE A 181 -22.83 16.92 -4.56
C PHE A 181 -22.44 17.59 -5.87
N MET A 182 -22.04 18.86 -5.80
CA MET A 182 -21.50 19.64 -6.92
C MET A 182 -19.99 19.45 -7.02
#